data_AF-A0A1Y1KN44-F1
#
_entry.id   AF-A0A1Y1KN44-F1
#
_cell.length_a   1.000
_cell.length_b   1.000
_cell.length_c   1.000
_cell.angle_alpha   90.00
_cell.angle_beta   90.00
_cell.angle_gamma   90.00
#
_symmetry.space_group_name_H-M   'P 1'
#
loop_
_entity.id
_entity.type
_entity.pdbx_description
1 polymer ?
#
loop_
_entity_poly.entity_id
_entity_poly.type
_entity_poly.pdbx_seq_one_letter_code
_entity_poly.pdbx_strand_id
1 'polypeptide(L)'
;SKSRSPRKSSNNNVQVPFSGTQNIPPLLSLRASGSLREIVIDGSNVAFGHSNGKHFSVKGLQIAIDYFVKRGHKVVAFVPQFRQKHNQTTNRNLLLSLADKGYVVFTPSREVNGRRITPYDDRYIIQYAAACEGVVVSSDNYRDLFMERLDWRTTIERRLLMPTWVGDMLMFPEDPLGRHGPNLSRFLRFP
;
A
#
# COMPACT_ATOMS: atom_id res chain seq x y z
N SER A 1 50.60 -58.31 16.39
CA SER A 1 50.23 -58.69 15.00
C SER A 1 48.97 -57.95 14.58
N LYS A 2 49.05 -57.20 13.46
CA LYS A 2 47.96 -56.74 12.56
C LYS A 2 46.76 -56.02 13.21
N SER A 3 46.73 -54.68 13.19
CA SER A 3 46.11 -53.86 12.12
C SER A 3 44.66 -54.24 11.76
N ARG A 4 43.72 -53.33 12.04
CA ARG A 4 42.60 -52.95 11.15
C ARG A 4 41.72 -51.88 11.80
N SER A 5 41.73 -50.71 11.16
CA SER A 5 40.78 -49.60 11.35
C SER A 5 39.35 -50.03 10.99
N PRO A 6 38.31 -49.49 11.66
CA PRO A 6 36.96 -49.47 11.10
C PRO A 6 36.51 -48.04 10.74
N ARG A 7 36.31 -47.87 9.44
CA ARG A 7 35.17 -47.23 8.76
C ARG A 7 34.60 -45.92 9.33
N LYS A 8 34.89 -44.83 8.62
CA LYS A 8 34.05 -43.63 8.54
C LYS A 8 32.67 -44.03 7.98
N SER A 9 31.61 -43.86 8.76
CA SER A 9 30.24 -43.87 8.26
C SER A 9 29.83 -42.44 7.91
N SER A 10 29.49 -42.28 6.64
CA SER A 10 28.87 -41.09 6.05
C SER A 10 27.46 -40.90 6.59
N ASN A 11 27.22 -39.82 7.34
CA ASN A 11 25.88 -39.27 7.53
C ASN A 11 25.79 -37.95 6.77
N ASN A 12 25.12 -38.02 5.61
CA ASN A 12 24.69 -36.89 4.81
C ASN A 12 23.63 -36.09 5.58
N ASN A 13 24.05 -35.05 6.30
CA ASN A 13 23.15 -33.97 6.68
C ASN A 13 23.06 -32.98 5.52
N VAL A 14 22.11 -33.22 4.61
CA VAL A 14 21.69 -32.22 3.63
C VAL A 14 20.96 -31.12 4.40
N GLN A 15 21.67 -30.02 4.68
CA GLN A 15 21.04 -28.75 5.00
C GLN A 15 20.25 -28.31 3.77
N VAL A 16 18.93 -28.44 3.83
CA VAL A 16 18.03 -27.80 2.89
C VAL A 16 18.05 -26.30 3.21
N PRO A 17 18.53 -25.40 2.33
CA PRO A 17 18.38 -23.99 2.57
C PRO A 17 16.90 -23.65 2.43
N PHE A 18 16.33 -22.99 3.44
CA PHE A 18 15.01 -22.36 3.36
C PHE A 18 15.06 -21.24 2.30
N SER A 19 14.90 -21.59 1.02
CA SER A 19 14.63 -20.64 -0.04
C SER A 19 13.14 -20.32 -0.02
N GLY A 20 12.75 -19.42 0.89
CA GLY A 20 11.44 -18.77 0.87
C GLY A 20 11.35 -17.77 -0.28
N THR A 21 11.47 -18.23 -1.52
CA THR A 21 10.97 -17.49 -2.68
C THR A 21 9.46 -17.53 -2.59
N GLN A 22 8.90 -16.49 -1.96
CA GLN A 22 7.51 -16.12 -2.16
C GLN A 22 7.28 -16.05 -3.68
N ASN A 23 6.31 -16.84 -4.18
CA ASN A 23 5.86 -16.80 -5.56
C ASN A 23 5.27 -15.41 -5.85
N ILE A 24 6.13 -14.45 -6.18
CA ILE A 24 5.73 -13.21 -6.83
C ILE A 24 5.49 -13.61 -8.28
N PRO A 25 4.26 -13.51 -8.82
CA PRO A 25 4.04 -13.71 -10.24
C PRO A 25 5.00 -12.81 -11.02
N PRO A 26 5.46 -13.17 -12.23
CA PRO A 26 6.26 -12.29 -13.07
C PRO A 26 5.41 -11.09 -13.53
N LEU A 27 5.15 -10.15 -12.62
CA LEU A 27 4.49 -8.87 -12.85
C LEU A 27 5.49 -7.81 -13.35
N LEU A 28 6.74 -8.23 -13.59
CA LEU A 28 7.78 -7.49 -14.31
C LEU A 28 7.61 -7.65 -15.82
N SER A 29 6.38 -7.61 -16.33
CA SER A 29 6.19 -7.13 -17.71
C SER A 29 6.82 -5.74 -17.73
N LEU A 30 7.88 -5.54 -18.53
CA LEU A 30 8.57 -4.27 -18.71
C LEU A 30 7.54 -3.14 -18.72
N ARG A 31 7.39 -2.42 -17.59
CA ARG A 31 6.48 -1.29 -17.56
C ARG A 31 7.12 -0.24 -18.44
N ALA A 32 6.46 0.09 -19.53
CA ALA A 32 7.00 1.02 -20.51
C ALA A 32 7.41 2.31 -19.80
N SER A 33 8.63 2.77 -20.05
CA SER A 33 9.10 4.07 -19.55
C SER A 33 8.07 5.14 -19.90
N GLY A 34 7.78 6.03 -18.95
CA GLY A 34 6.76 7.06 -19.10
C GLY A 34 5.30 6.59 -18.94
N SER A 35 5.02 5.29 -18.77
CA SER A 35 3.66 4.82 -18.42
C SER A 35 3.24 5.29 -17.02
N LEU A 36 1.92 5.42 -16.80
CA LEU A 36 1.37 5.87 -15.52
C LEU A 36 1.60 4.82 -14.42
N ARG A 37 2.00 5.28 -13.23
CA ARG A 37 2.03 4.44 -12.03
C ARG A 37 0.61 4.18 -11.54
N GLU A 38 0.42 3.03 -10.93
CA GLU A 38 -0.79 2.75 -10.16
C GLU A 38 -0.78 3.59 -8.87
N ILE A 39 -1.96 4.03 -8.45
CA ILE A 39 -2.15 4.85 -7.26
C ILE A 39 -2.76 4.00 -6.16
N VAL A 40 -2.02 3.91 -5.06
CA VAL A 40 -2.40 3.16 -3.87
C VAL A 40 -2.80 4.16 -2.80
N ILE A 41 -4.09 4.25 -2.50
CA ILE A 41 -4.62 5.22 -1.56
C ILE A 41 -4.73 4.59 -0.18
N ASP A 42 -4.18 5.26 0.83
CA ASP A 42 -4.53 5.02 2.22
C ASP A 42 -5.93 5.58 2.48
N GLY A 43 -6.93 4.70 2.40
CA GLY A 43 -8.33 5.11 2.44
C GLY A 43 -8.72 5.74 3.78
N SER A 44 -8.13 5.29 4.89
CA SER A 44 -8.36 5.90 6.20
C SER A 44 -7.73 7.29 6.27
N ASN A 45 -6.46 7.43 5.93
CA ASN A 45 -5.75 8.71 5.99
C ASN A 45 -6.45 9.77 5.14
N VAL A 46 -6.81 9.43 3.90
CA VAL A 46 -7.50 10.35 2.97
C VAL A 46 -8.89 10.72 3.47
N ALA A 47 -9.70 9.73 3.90
CA ALA A 47 -11.07 9.98 4.35
C ALA A 47 -11.11 10.85 5.62
N PHE A 48 -10.19 10.64 6.56
CA PHE A 48 -10.07 11.48 7.75
C PHE A 48 -9.47 12.84 7.42
N GLY A 49 -8.47 12.91 6.55
CA GLY A 49 -7.85 14.16 6.10
C GLY A 49 -8.88 15.14 5.54
N HIS A 50 -9.77 14.66 4.65
CA HIS A 50 -10.87 15.47 4.11
C HIS A 50 -11.80 16.02 5.19
N SER A 51 -12.07 15.24 6.25
CA SER A 51 -12.95 15.66 7.35
C SER A 51 -12.24 16.49 8.43
N ASN A 52 -10.95 16.79 8.26
CA ASN A 52 -10.07 17.30 9.31
C ASN A 52 -10.13 16.45 10.60
N GLY A 53 -9.99 15.14 10.45
CA GLY A 53 -9.96 14.15 11.54
C GLY A 53 -11.31 13.79 12.17
N LYS A 54 -12.42 14.42 11.76
CA LYS A 54 -13.73 14.26 12.43
C LYS A 54 -14.41 12.92 12.17
N HIS A 55 -14.37 12.41 10.94
CA HIS A 55 -15.07 11.19 10.56
C HIS A 55 -14.48 10.58 9.28
N PHE A 56 -14.73 9.29 9.04
CA PHE A 56 -14.35 8.68 7.76
C PHE A 56 -15.27 9.20 6.65
N SER A 57 -14.77 10.18 5.89
CA SER A 57 -15.53 10.81 4.81
C SER A 57 -15.41 10.02 3.50
N VAL A 58 -16.46 9.27 3.16
CA VAL A 58 -16.51 8.50 1.91
C VAL A 58 -16.51 9.42 0.68
N LYS A 59 -17.03 10.64 0.82
CA LYS A 59 -16.94 11.69 -0.21
C LYS A 59 -15.50 12.09 -0.49
N GLY A 60 -14.71 12.33 0.56
CA GLY A 60 -13.28 12.65 0.43
C GLY A 60 -12.51 11.52 -0.27
N LEU A 61 -12.82 10.27 0.08
CA LEU A 61 -12.27 9.10 -0.59
C LEU A 61 -12.63 9.04 -2.09
N GLN A 62 -13.91 9.27 -2.44
CA GLN A 62 -14.36 9.33 -3.83
C GLN A 62 -13.64 10.44 -4.61
N ILE A 63 -13.50 11.64 -4.03
CA ILE A 63 -12.78 12.76 -4.68
C ILE A 63 -11.35 12.37 -5.01
N ALA A 64 -10.63 11.73 -4.07
CA ALA A 64 -9.26 11.29 -4.30
C ALA A 64 -9.18 10.21 -5.38
N ILE A 65 -10.09 9.23 -5.38
CA ILE A 65 -10.18 8.21 -6.44
C ILE A 65 -10.41 8.87 -7.80
N ASP A 66 -11.43 9.72 -7.90
CA ASP A 66 -11.83 10.37 -9.14
C ASP A 66 -10.72 11.26 -9.71
N TYR A 67 -9.93 11.92 -8.85
CA TYR A 67 -8.80 12.75 -9.27
C TYR A 67 -7.81 11.97 -10.15
N PHE A 68 -7.44 10.76 -9.74
CA PHE A 68 -6.47 9.94 -10.47
C PHE A 68 -7.10 9.14 -11.61
N VAL A 69 -8.33 8.65 -11.44
CA VAL A 69 -9.07 7.94 -12.51
C VAL A 69 -9.26 8.86 -13.72
N LYS A 70 -9.66 10.13 -13.52
CA LYS A 70 -9.81 11.12 -14.61
C LYS A 70 -8.49 11.40 -15.35
N ARG A 71 -7.35 11.10 -14.73
CA ARG A 71 -6.00 11.24 -15.31
C ARG A 71 -5.48 9.93 -15.94
N GLY A 72 -6.31 8.89 -15.99
CA GLY A 72 -6.01 7.61 -16.62
C GLY A 72 -5.25 6.61 -15.74
N HIS A 73 -5.10 6.88 -14.44
CA HIS A 73 -4.43 5.96 -13.54
C HIS A 73 -5.32 4.78 -13.15
N LYS A 74 -4.69 3.61 -12.94
CA LYS A 74 -5.28 2.57 -12.10
C LYS A 74 -5.21 3.04 -10.64
N VAL A 75 -6.29 2.82 -9.89
CA VAL A 75 -6.41 3.28 -8.51
C VAL A 75 -6.96 2.16 -7.65
N VAL A 76 -6.35 1.95 -6.49
CA VAL A 76 -6.86 1.09 -5.43
C VAL A 76 -6.73 1.79 -4.09
N ALA A 77 -7.80 1.85 -3.32
CA ALA A 77 -7.82 2.36 -1.96
C ALA A 77 -7.97 1.21 -0.97
N PHE A 78 -7.06 1.11 -0.01
CA PHE A 78 -7.18 0.15 1.09
C PHE A 78 -8.00 0.75 2.22
N VAL A 79 -9.02 0.01 2.66
CA VAL A 79 -9.92 0.44 3.73
C VAL A 79 -10.14 -0.73 4.71
N PRO A 80 -10.02 -0.53 6.03
CA PRO A 80 -10.29 -1.62 6.97
C PRO A 80 -11.74 -2.10 6.91
N GLN A 81 -11.93 -3.41 6.88
CA GLN A 81 -13.24 -4.06 6.71
C GLN A 81 -14.29 -3.59 7.73
N PHE A 82 -13.89 -3.26 8.97
CA PHE A 82 -14.82 -2.75 9.98
C PHE A 82 -15.53 -1.46 9.54
N ARG A 83 -14.99 -0.69 8.57
CA ARG A 83 -15.64 0.50 7.99
C ARG A 83 -16.95 0.20 7.28
N GLN A 84 -17.20 -1.07 6.96
CA GLN A 84 -18.49 -1.52 6.46
C GLN A 84 -19.57 -1.63 7.55
N LYS A 85 -19.21 -1.59 8.83
CA LYS A 85 -20.20 -1.65 9.92
C LYS A 85 -20.99 -0.34 10.00
N HIS A 86 -22.19 -0.40 10.60
CA HIS A 86 -23.04 0.76 10.82
C HIS A 86 -22.30 1.87 11.59
N ASN A 87 -22.56 3.15 11.24
CA ASN A 87 -21.94 4.34 11.85
C ASN A 87 -20.40 4.43 11.79
N GLN A 88 -19.71 3.60 11.00
CA GLN A 88 -18.24 3.68 10.88
C GLN A 88 -17.75 4.65 9.79
N THR A 89 -18.65 5.11 8.93
CA THR A 89 -18.38 6.00 7.78
C THR A 89 -19.57 6.90 7.48
N THR A 90 -19.36 7.99 6.73
CA THR A 90 -20.44 8.94 6.39
C THR A 90 -21.44 8.42 5.35
N ASN A 91 -21.04 7.48 4.50
CA ASN A 91 -21.92 6.91 3.48
C ASN A 91 -21.49 5.49 3.12
N ARG A 92 -22.01 4.52 3.87
CA ARG A 92 -21.70 3.09 3.70
C ARG A 92 -22.03 2.58 2.29
N ASN A 93 -23.17 2.98 1.73
CA ASN A 93 -23.60 2.48 0.40
C ASN A 93 -22.65 2.94 -0.70
N LEU A 94 -22.17 4.19 -0.62
CA LEU A 94 -21.16 4.69 -1.55
C LEU A 94 -19.83 3.94 -1.39
N LEU A 95 -19.40 3.65 -0.16
CA LEU A 95 -18.17 2.89 0.09
C LEU A 95 -18.25 1.48 -0.50
N LEU A 96 -19.39 0.81 -0.36
CA LEU A 96 -19.62 -0.50 -0.98
C LEU A 96 -19.65 -0.41 -2.50
N SER A 97 -20.32 0.60 -3.06
CA SER A 97 -20.32 0.82 -4.51
C SER A 97 -18.92 1.09 -5.08
N LEU A 98 -18.05 1.79 -4.33
CA LEU A 98 -16.64 1.97 -4.70
C LEU A 98 -15.87 0.64 -4.70
N ALA A 99 -16.16 -0.24 -3.74
CA ALA A 99 -15.57 -1.57 -3.69
C ALA A 99 -16.06 -2.47 -4.84
N ASP A 100 -17.36 -2.46 -5.14
CA ASP A 100 -17.94 -3.22 -6.25
C ASP A 100 -17.35 -2.80 -7.61
N LYS A 101 -16.99 -1.52 -7.75
CA LYS A 101 -16.30 -0.98 -8.94
C LYS A 101 -14.80 -1.30 -8.97
N GLY A 102 -14.26 -1.94 -7.94
CA GLY A 102 -12.85 -2.31 -7.83
C GLY A 102 -11.92 -1.19 -7.35
N TYR A 103 -12.44 -0.05 -6.93
CA TYR A 103 -11.61 1.07 -6.44
C TYR A 103 -11.25 0.97 -4.96
N VAL A 104 -12.00 0.18 -4.19
CA VAL A 104 -11.74 -0.05 -2.76
C VAL A 104 -11.52 -1.54 -2.51
N VAL A 105 -10.44 -1.86 -1.80
CA VAL A 105 -10.15 -3.20 -1.29
C VAL A 105 -10.20 -3.15 0.23
N PHE A 106 -10.94 -4.10 0.80
CA PHE A 106 -11.06 -4.20 2.25
C PHE A 106 -9.91 -5.01 2.85
N THR A 107 -9.13 -4.38 3.74
CA THR A 107 -8.14 -5.10 4.54
C THR A 107 -8.84 -5.86 5.68
N PRO A 108 -8.35 -7.06 6.06
CA PRO A 108 -8.96 -7.83 7.13
C PRO A 108 -9.02 -7.06 8.44
N SER A 109 -10.15 -7.13 9.13
CA SER A 109 -10.26 -6.70 10.53
C SER A 109 -11.07 -7.74 11.28
N ARG A 110 -10.58 -8.22 12.43
CA ARG A 110 -11.29 -9.22 13.23
C ARG A 110 -11.66 -8.70 14.61
N GLU A 111 -12.69 -9.26 15.18
CA GLU A 111 -13.11 -9.00 16.55
C GLU A 111 -12.89 -10.28 17.36
N VAL A 112 -12.11 -10.17 18.44
CA VAL A 112 -11.80 -11.31 19.32
C VAL A 112 -12.11 -10.86 20.74
N ASN A 113 -13.03 -11.56 21.42
CA ASN A 113 -13.48 -11.24 22.78
C ASN A 113 -13.98 -9.79 22.96
N GLY A 114 -14.75 -9.28 21.98
CA GLY A 114 -15.25 -7.90 21.98
C GLY A 114 -14.17 -6.83 21.76
N ARG A 115 -12.90 -7.22 21.56
CA ARG A 115 -11.81 -6.32 21.21
C ARG A 115 -11.55 -6.38 19.71
N ARG A 116 -11.49 -5.22 19.08
CA ARG A 116 -11.10 -5.10 17.68
C ARG A 116 -9.60 -5.34 17.54
N ILE A 117 -9.23 -6.34 16.77
CA ILE A 117 -7.87 -6.57 16.28
C ILE A 117 -7.89 -6.16 14.81
N THR A 118 -7.43 -4.94 14.54
CA THR A 118 -7.17 -4.48 13.17
C THR A 118 -5.67 -4.67 12.94
N PRO A 119 -5.24 -5.64 12.11
CA PRO A 119 -3.89 -5.62 11.55
C PRO A 119 -3.61 -4.24 10.96
N TYR A 120 -2.40 -3.71 11.09
CA TYR A 120 -2.03 -2.42 10.50
C TYR A 120 -2.30 -2.43 8.99
N ASP A 121 -3.28 -1.63 8.55
CA ASP A 121 -3.63 -1.47 7.13
C ASP A 121 -2.41 -0.96 6.33
N ASP A 122 -1.59 -0.15 6.99
CA ASP A 122 -0.33 0.41 6.51
C ASP A 122 0.57 -0.65 5.87
N ARG A 123 0.65 -1.85 6.46
CA ARG A 123 1.49 -2.92 5.92
C ARG A 123 0.96 -3.42 4.57
N TYR A 124 -0.36 -3.57 4.41
CA TYR A 124 -0.96 -3.97 3.12
C TYR A 124 -0.74 -2.89 2.06
N ILE A 125 -0.90 -1.62 2.43
CA ILE A 125 -0.69 -0.46 1.55
C ILE A 125 0.75 -0.44 1.03
N ILE A 126 1.74 -0.46 1.93
CA ILE A 126 3.15 -0.37 1.56
C ILE A 126 3.61 -1.63 0.84
N GLN A 127 3.18 -2.82 1.27
CA GLN A 127 3.52 -4.07 0.61
C GLN A 127 3.01 -4.08 -0.84
N TYR A 128 1.75 -3.69 -1.06
CA TYR A 128 1.17 -3.66 -2.40
C TYR A 128 1.84 -2.59 -3.27
N ALA A 129 2.02 -1.36 -2.75
CA ALA A 129 2.68 -0.29 -3.47
C ALA A 129 4.14 -0.60 -3.83
N ALA A 130 4.86 -1.31 -2.96
CA ALA A 130 6.21 -1.81 -3.27
C ALA A 130 6.17 -2.86 -4.39
N ALA A 131 5.25 -3.83 -4.30
CA ALA A 131 5.12 -4.90 -5.28
C ALA A 131 4.69 -4.40 -6.68
N CYS A 132 3.81 -3.39 -6.74
CA CYS A 132 3.35 -2.80 -7.99
C CYS A 132 4.15 -1.55 -8.39
N GLU A 133 5.21 -1.19 -7.64
CA GLU A 133 5.95 0.07 -7.80
C GLU A 133 5.03 1.30 -7.96
N GLY A 134 3.92 1.31 -7.23
CA GLY A 134 2.91 2.36 -7.25
C GLY A 134 3.31 3.58 -6.44
N VAL A 135 2.50 4.63 -6.55
CA VAL A 135 2.55 5.81 -5.69
C VAL A 135 1.55 5.66 -4.56
N VAL A 136 1.98 5.92 -3.33
CA VAL A 136 1.12 5.90 -2.14
C VAL A 136 0.57 7.30 -1.89
N VAL A 137 -0.74 7.44 -1.75
CA VAL A 137 -1.38 8.69 -1.34
C VAL A 137 -1.73 8.60 0.14
N SER A 138 -0.95 9.30 0.96
CA SER A 138 -1.13 9.38 2.42
C SER A 138 -0.31 10.53 2.99
N SER A 139 -0.76 11.09 4.11
CA SER A 139 0.03 12.00 4.94
C SER A 139 0.75 11.28 6.10
N ASP A 140 0.60 9.97 6.23
CA ASP A 140 1.41 9.17 7.18
C ASP A 140 2.82 8.92 6.63
N ASN A 141 3.80 8.95 7.52
CA ASN A 141 5.20 8.68 7.19
C ASN A 141 5.59 7.20 7.38
N TYR A 142 4.69 6.34 7.90
CA TYR A 142 4.91 4.89 8.04
C TYR A 142 6.23 4.54 8.73
N ARG A 143 6.57 5.26 9.81
CA ARG A 143 7.89 5.24 10.45
C ARG A 143 8.27 3.87 11.01
N ASP A 144 7.28 3.12 11.47
CA ASP A 144 7.43 1.75 11.96
C ASP A 144 7.80 0.77 10.83
N LEU A 145 7.21 0.94 9.64
CA LEU A 145 7.49 0.09 8.47
C LEU A 145 8.79 0.46 7.75
N PHE A 146 9.29 1.68 7.96
CA PHE A 146 10.45 2.24 7.24
C PHE A 146 11.73 1.39 7.37
N MET A 147 11.94 0.76 8.52
CA MET A 147 13.14 -0.06 8.77
C MET A 147 12.93 -1.56 8.52
N GLU A 148 11.72 -1.98 8.15
CA GLU A 148 11.42 -3.41 8.00
C GLU A 148 12.00 -4.01 6.72
N ARG A 149 11.93 -3.29 5.59
CA ARG A 149 12.40 -3.77 4.28
C ARG A 149 12.88 -2.62 3.38
N LEU A 150 13.89 -2.90 2.54
CA LEU A 150 14.49 -1.90 1.65
C LEU A 150 13.53 -1.41 0.54
N ASP A 151 12.72 -2.31 -0.01
CA ASP A 151 11.71 -1.97 -1.03
C ASP A 151 10.58 -1.11 -0.46
N TRP A 152 10.20 -1.35 0.79
CA TRP A 152 9.22 -0.54 1.53
C TRP A 152 9.78 0.83 1.85
N ARG A 153 11.00 0.90 2.39
CA ARG A 153 11.73 2.16 2.58
C ARG A 153 11.77 2.98 1.30
N THR A 154 12.14 2.35 0.18
CA THR A 154 12.17 3.02 -1.14
C THR A 154 10.81 3.57 -1.53
N THR A 155 9.73 2.83 -1.25
CA THR A 155 8.35 3.29 -1.49
C THR A 155 8.05 4.54 -0.66
N ILE A 156 8.34 4.51 0.63
CA ILE A 156 8.07 5.60 1.57
C ILE A 156 8.92 6.85 1.21
N GLU A 157 10.21 6.68 0.94
CA GLU A 157 11.12 7.80 0.63
C GLU A 157 10.86 8.44 -0.73
N ARG A 158 10.43 7.67 -1.74
CA ARG A 158 10.45 8.12 -3.14
C ARG A 158 9.09 8.13 -3.83
N ARG A 159 8.05 7.55 -3.23
CA ARG A 159 6.75 7.35 -3.85
C ARG A 159 5.57 7.66 -2.94
N LEU A 160 5.79 8.38 -1.84
CA LEU A 160 4.73 8.93 -1.00
C LEU A 160 4.28 10.29 -1.55
N LEU A 161 2.97 10.48 -1.72
CA LEU A 161 2.34 11.69 -2.22
C LEU A 161 1.34 12.21 -1.19
N MET A 162 1.68 13.33 -0.55
CA MET A 162 0.89 13.89 0.54
C MET A 162 -0.23 14.80 0.01
N PRO A 163 -1.52 14.50 0.31
CA PRO A 163 -2.64 15.35 -0.06
C PRO A 163 -2.84 16.52 0.92
N THR A 164 -3.32 17.65 0.39
CA THR A 164 -3.85 18.77 1.16
C THR A 164 -5.32 18.99 0.82
N TRP A 165 -6.13 19.30 1.82
CA TRP A 165 -7.57 19.54 1.67
C TRP A 165 -7.95 20.97 2.00
N VAL A 166 -8.74 21.61 1.13
CA VAL A 166 -9.44 22.88 1.38
C VAL A 166 -10.91 22.68 1.07
N GLY A 167 -11.69 22.27 2.08
CA GLY A 167 -13.04 21.74 1.85
C GLY A 167 -12.99 20.50 0.96
N ASP A 168 -13.78 20.48 -0.11
CA ASP A 168 -13.77 19.40 -1.11
C ASP A 168 -12.60 19.50 -2.12
N MET A 169 -11.76 20.55 -2.03
CA MET A 169 -10.63 20.72 -2.92
C MET A 169 -9.45 19.86 -2.47
N LEU A 170 -9.15 18.82 -3.24
CA LEU A 170 -7.94 18.01 -3.11
C LEU A 170 -6.79 18.65 -3.88
N MET A 171 -5.68 18.89 -3.21
CA MET A 171 -4.47 19.47 -3.77
C MET A 171 -3.27 18.56 -3.50
N PHE A 172 -2.32 18.56 -4.44
CA PHE A 172 -1.03 17.90 -4.31
C PHE A 172 0.09 18.91 -4.60
N PRO A 173 1.29 18.75 -4.01
CA PRO A 173 2.44 19.56 -4.37
C PRO A 173 2.85 19.28 -5.82
N GLU A 174 3.22 20.33 -6.56
CA GLU A 174 3.80 20.18 -7.91
C GLU A 174 5.21 19.57 -7.86
N ASP A 175 5.86 19.61 -6.70
CA ASP A 175 7.18 19.06 -6.41
C ASP A 175 7.15 18.04 -5.24
N PRO A 176 6.60 16.82 -5.44
CA PRO A 176 6.38 15.85 -4.34
C PRO A 176 7.61 15.46 -3.53
N LEU A 177 8.81 15.57 -4.11
CA LEU A 177 10.09 15.28 -3.44
C LEU A 177 10.94 16.56 -3.23
N GLY A 178 10.29 17.73 -3.21
CA GLY A 178 10.90 19.05 -3.07
C GLY A 178 11.53 19.58 -4.36
N ARG A 179 12.10 20.79 -4.28
CA ARG A 179 12.59 21.60 -5.41
C ARG A 179 13.52 20.88 -6.41
N HIS A 180 14.29 19.91 -5.94
CA HIS A 180 15.25 19.16 -6.76
C HIS A 180 14.70 17.81 -7.26
N GLY A 181 13.47 17.47 -6.88
CA GLY A 181 12.76 16.27 -7.29
C GLY A 181 12.06 16.40 -8.65
N PRO A 182 11.41 15.32 -9.10
CA PRO A 182 10.54 15.38 -10.27
C PRO A 182 9.30 16.22 -9.98
N ASN A 183 8.75 16.85 -11.02
CA ASN A 183 7.41 17.42 -10.92
C ASN A 183 6.34 16.32 -10.77
N LEU A 184 5.13 16.69 -10.36
CA LEU A 184 4.03 15.77 -10.13
C LEU A 184 3.73 14.87 -11.33
N SER A 185 3.75 15.41 -12.55
CA SER A 185 3.51 14.62 -13.78
C SER A 185 4.52 13.49 -13.98
N ARG A 186 5.81 13.78 -13.74
CA ARG A 186 6.89 12.80 -13.84
C ARG A 186 6.91 11.84 -12.66
N PHE A 187 6.61 12.33 -11.46
CA PHE A 187 6.50 11.52 -10.24
C PHE A 187 5.46 10.41 -10.38
N LEU A 188 4.33 10.71 -11.03
CA LEU A 188 3.24 9.79 -11.28
C LEU A 188 3.49 8.79 -12.44
N ARG A 189 4.69 8.76 -13.02
CA ARG A 189 5.07 7.89 -14.15
C ARG A 189 6.27 7.02 -13.82
N PHE A 190 6.41 5.91 -14.54
CA PHE A 190 7.64 5.13 -14.55
C PHE A 190 8.76 5.93 -15.22
N PRO A 191 9.99 5.93 -14.67
CA PRO A 191 11.13 6.65 -15.22
C PRO A 191 11.53 6.16 -16.60
#